data_AF-G0P5I7-F1
#
_entry.id   AF-G0P5I7-F1
#
_cell.length_a   1.000
_cell.length_b   1.000
_cell.length_c   1.000
_cell.angle_alpha   90.00
_cell.angle_beta   90.00
_cell.angle_gamma   90.00
#
_symmetry.space_group_name_H-M   'P 1'
#
loop_
_entity.id
_entity.type
_entity.pdbx_description
1 polymer ?
#
loop_
_entity_poly.entity_id
_entity_poly.type
_entity_poly.pdbx_seq_one_letter_code
_entity_poly.pdbx_strand_id
1 'polypeptide(L)'
;MIYPKIRNFKHESKHERKSAGLCSELHLSAATLQMGQNSLSATMGPEDYATIVSNLQSAVCLNVARRVACPAHDSKLWSEVAPKKYSIWRVLWKILVVLVSILYVLLPPYPPKLFRKLVFCCPQKGRYYYLIAVKGRKRRACFQASEADGYDHLSICLPQMIRPKVRAIDVFYHLLRCKVFTLPYDEKHKICAMELYCEQSIRWLHRDKNRKRLRSPNLIIFSQPNSSDLGCCLMMDPNFADIADFLQCDLLIFDYPGYGVSEGTTNERNVYAAIESVMRYAMETLGYPQEKIILIGFSLGTAAMVHVAEIYKVAALVLIAPFTSFFRIACRRPSVVRPWFDMFPSLEKSKQITSPTLICHGEKDYIVGHEHGVLLKDTIPDCELHLLKHASHQGIFCEREMWDRVEQFLGSRVGITRNWIEHRQAESPVSEVAPTKPQIVHIRPPNSNDLEKCSGFY
;
A
#
# COMPACT_ATOMS: atom_id res chain seq x y z
N MET A 1 16.11 27.44 -8.96
CA MET A 1 14.73 27.68 -9.47
C MET A 1 14.64 27.16 -10.90
N ILE A 2 13.44 26.81 -11.36
CA ILE A 2 13.07 26.11 -12.62
C ILE A 2 12.93 24.59 -12.46
N TYR A 3 11.82 24.19 -11.83
CA TYR A 3 11.07 22.99 -12.23
C TYR A 3 9.80 23.48 -12.96
N PRO A 4 9.34 22.82 -14.03
CA PRO A 4 8.10 23.20 -14.69
C PRO A 4 6.92 22.97 -13.74
N LYS A 5 6.18 24.04 -13.45
CA LYS A 5 4.87 24.00 -12.77
C LYS A 5 3.94 23.08 -13.56
N ILE A 6 3.58 21.94 -12.98
CA ILE A 6 2.43 21.15 -13.42
C ILE A 6 1.19 22.03 -13.16
N ARG A 7 0.62 22.59 -14.24
CA ARG A 7 -0.57 23.44 -14.20
C ARG A 7 -1.84 22.59 -14.37
N ASN A 8 -2.76 22.82 -13.44
CA ASN A 8 -4.22 22.76 -13.56
C ASN A 8 -4.90 21.37 -13.56
N PHE A 9 -5.26 20.89 -12.36
CA PHE A 9 -6.61 20.34 -12.16
C PHE A 9 -7.50 21.50 -11.69
N LYS A 10 -8.44 21.92 -12.53
CA LYS A 10 -9.43 22.95 -12.17
C LYS A 10 -10.27 22.44 -11.00
N HIS A 11 -10.36 23.27 -9.97
CA HIS A 11 -11.47 23.26 -9.01
C HIS A 11 -12.77 23.51 -9.79
N GLU A 12 -13.65 22.53 -9.88
CA GLU A 12 -15.06 22.78 -10.18
C GLU A 12 -15.85 22.75 -8.87
N SER A 13 -16.43 23.91 -8.58
CA SER A 13 -17.18 24.23 -7.38
C SER A 13 -18.53 23.53 -7.32
N LYS A 14 -18.99 23.33 -6.08
CA LYS A 14 -20.37 23.05 -5.65
C LYS A 14 -21.44 23.67 -6.57
N HIS A 15 -22.03 22.88 -7.47
CA HIS A 15 -23.45 22.90 -7.85
C HIS A 15 -23.67 21.92 -9.01
N GLU A 16 -24.03 20.67 -8.69
CA GLU A 16 -24.90 19.81 -9.52
C GLU A 16 -25.14 18.48 -8.79
N ARG A 17 -25.94 18.55 -7.74
CA ARG A 17 -26.78 17.41 -7.34
C ARG A 17 -28.16 17.68 -7.92
N LYS A 18 -28.53 16.98 -8.99
CA LYS A 18 -29.90 16.47 -9.25
C LYS A 18 -29.91 15.62 -10.53
N SER A 19 -30.42 14.39 -10.36
CA SER A 19 -31.10 13.56 -11.36
C SER A 19 -30.48 13.36 -12.75
N ALA A 20 -30.06 12.13 -13.06
CA ALA A 20 -30.42 11.48 -14.33
C ALA A 20 -30.29 9.96 -14.17
N GLY A 21 -31.43 9.27 -14.22
CA GLY A 21 -31.49 7.86 -14.59
C GLY A 21 -31.62 7.70 -16.11
N LEU A 22 -31.50 6.45 -16.55
CA LEU A 22 -31.83 5.90 -17.88
C LEU A 22 -30.97 6.30 -19.09
N CYS A 23 -30.34 5.27 -19.69
CA CYS A 23 -30.37 4.85 -21.11
C CYS A 23 -29.11 3.98 -21.36
N SER A 24 -29.19 2.65 -21.56
CA SER A 24 -29.63 1.91 -22.76
C SER A 24 -28.89 2.30 -24.05
N GLU A 25 -28.26 1.26 -24.64
CA GLU A 25 -27.77 1.14 -26.02
C GLU A 25 -26.56 1.97 -26.46
N LEU A 26 -25.46 1.26 -26.72
CA LEU A 26 -24.60 1.51 -27.88
C LEU A 26 -24.00 0.17 -28.31
N HIS A 27 -24.69 -0.45 -29.26
CA HIS A 27 -24.14 -1.47 -30.15
C HIS A 27 -22.94 -0.88 -30.90
N LEU A 28 -21.81 -1.59 -30.92
CA LEU A 28 -20.88 -1.54 -32.04
C LEU A 28 -20.43 -2.97 -32.37
N SER A 29 -20.78 -3.32 -33.61
CA SER A 29 -20.65 -4.57 -34.33
C SER A 29 -19.29 -5.26 -34.20
N ALA A 30 -19.35 -6.59 -34.01
CA ALA A 30 -18.25 -7.50 -34.26
C ALA A 30 -18.05 -7.67 -35.77
N ALA A 31 -16.96 -7.12 -36.31
CA ALA A 31 -16.47 -7.51 -37.62
C ALA A 31 -15.54 -8.72 -37.46
N THR A 32 -16.03 -9.83 -37.99
CA THR A 32 -15.41 -11.14 -38.14
C THR A 32 -14.05 -11.04 -38.86
N LEU A 33 -12.96 -11.42 -38.19
CA LEU A 33 -11.74 -11.86 -38.86
C LEU A 33 -11.66 -13.38 -38.71
N GLN A 34 -11.75 -14.08 -39.85
CA GLN A 34 -11.66 -15.53 -39.93
C GLN A 34 -10.32 -16.02 -39.38
N MET A 35 -10.36 -16.88 -38.37
CA MET A 35 -9.22 -17.70 -37.97
C MET A 35 -9.01 -18.79 -39.02
N GLY A 36 -8.01 -18.60 -39.87
CA GLY A 36 -7.39 -19.70 -40.61
C GLY A 36 -6.69 -20.63 -39.63
N GLN A 37 -7.00 -21.93 -39.74
CA GLN A 37 -6.30 -22.99 -39.03
C GLN A 37 -4.82 -22.96 -39.42
N ASN A 38 -3.93 -22.72 -38.45
CA ASN A 38 -2.56 -23.21 -38.50
C ASN A 38 -2.07 -23.47 -37.08
N SER A 39 -1.76 -24.73 -36.82
CA SER A 39 -1.03 -25.21 -35.66
C SER A 39 0.32 -24.52 -35.56
N LEU A 40 0.55 -23.70 -34.53
CA LEU A 40 1.87 -23.17 -34.23
C LEU A 40 2.13 -23.20 -32.72
N SER A 41 3.13 -24.00 -32.36
CA SER A 41 3.86 -23.95 -31.10
C SER A 41 4.30 -22.50 -30.85
N ALA A 42 3.83 -21.87 -29.78
CA ALA A 42 4.17 -20.49 -29.45
C ALA A 42 5.19 -20.43 -28.30
N THR A 43 6.46 -20.53 -28.65
CA THR A 43 7.54 -19.88 -27.88
C THR A 43 7.57 -18.41 -28.30
N MET A 44 7.18 -17.50 -27.41
CA MET A 44 7.20 -16.06 -27.69
C MET A 44 8.63 -15.53 -27.76
N GLY A 45 8.93 -14.75 -28.80
CA GLY A 45 10.25 -14.16 -29.05
C GLY A 45 10.38 -12.73 -28.48
N PRO A 46 11.61 -12.22 -28.31
CA PRO A 46 11.88 -10.88 -27.74
C PRO A 46 11.31 -9.69 -28.54
N GLU A 47 11.14 -9.85 -29.86
CA GLU A 47 10.65 -8.83 -30.80
C GLU A 47 9.16 -8.48 -30.57
N ASP A 48 8.36 -9.45 -30.09
CA ASP A 48 6.94 -9.25 -29.79
C ASP A 48 6.74 -8.32 -28.57
N TYR A 49 7.70 -8.32 -27.64
CA TYR A 49 7.64 -7.50 -26.43
C TYR A 49 7.82 -6.01 -26.74
N ALA A 50 8.74 -5.68 -27.66
CA ALA A 50 9.01 -4.29 -28.06
C ALA A 50 7.81 -3.66 -28.79
N THR A 51 7.14 -4.45 -29.65
CA THR A 51 5.95 -4.01 -30.40
C THR A 51 4.75 -3.77 -29.48
N ILE A 52 4.56 -4.62 -28.47
CA ILE A 52 3.53 -4.44 -27.43
C ILE A 52 3.82 -3.20 -26.58
N VAL A 53 5.09 -2.98 -26.18
CA VAL A 53 5.51 -1.80 -25.41
C VAL A 53 5.29 -0.50 -26.19
N SER A 54 5.59 -0.47 -27.49
CA SER A 54 5.37 0.69 -28.36
C SER A 54 3.87 1.02 -28.52
N ASN A 55 3.04 0.01 -28.73
CA ASN A 55 1.58 0.18 -28.85
C ASN A 55 0.94 0.61 -27.52
N LEU A 56 1.50 0.21 -26.38
CA LEU A 56 1.02 0.60 -25.05
C LEU A 56 1.50 1.96 -24.59
N GLN A 57 2.73 2.38 -24.92
CA GLN A 57 3.21 3.74 -24.67
C GLN A 57 2.33 4.78 -25.38
N SER A 58 1.81 4.43 -26.55
CA SER A 58 0.82 5.22 -27.29
C SER A 58 -0.54 5.31 -26.55
N ALA A 59 -0.89 4.30 -25.75
CA ALA A 59 -2.12 4.24 -24.96
C ALA A 59 -2.00 4.91 -23.57
N VAL A 60 -0.79 5.04 -23.00
CA VAL A 60 -0.52 5.73 -21.72
C VAL A 60 -0.87 7.23 -21.78
N CYS A 61 -0.98 7.82 -22.98
CA CYS A 61 -1.48 9.19 -23.17
C CYS A 61 -3.01 9.34 -23.01
N LEU A 62 -3.78 8.26 -22.90
CA LEU A 62 -5.23 8.31 -22.74
C LEU A 62 -5.66 8.14 -21.27
N ASN A 63 -5.88 9.29 -20.63
CA ASN A 63 -6.81 9.51 -19.50
C ASN A 63 -6.63 8.63 -18.25
N VAL A 64 -5.82 9.15 -17.32
CA VAL A 64 -5.90 8.90 -15.86
C VAL A 64 -7.18 9.52 -15.29
N ALA A 65 -8.33 9.22 -15.89
CA ALA A 65 -9.63 9.72 -15.46
C ALA A 65 -10.48 8.54 -14.97
N ARG A 66 -10.63 8.48 -13.63
CA ARG A 66 -11.57 7.63 -12.87
C ARG A 66 -11.37 6.12 -13.04
N ARG A 67 -10.52 5.53 -12.17
CA ARG A 67 -10.68 4.12 -11.81
C ARG A 67 -12.08 3.93 -11.22
N VAL A 68 -12.84 2.97 -11.72
CA VAL A 68 -14.08 2.53 -11.07
C VAL A 68 -13.67 1.88 -9.76
N ALA A 69 -14.18 2.42 -8.64
CA ALA A 69 -13.84 1.95 -7.30
C ALA A 69 -13.93 0.42 -7.19
N CYS A 70 -12.98 -0.18 -6.47
CA CYS A 70 -13.04 -1.59 -6.08
C CYS A 70 -14.46 -1.92 -5.55
N PRO A 71 -15.10 -3.03 -5.98
CA PRO A 71 -16.44 -3.41 -5.50
C PRO A 71 -16.56 -3.55 -3.98
N ALA A 72 -15.43 -3.61 -3.27
CA ALA A 72 -15.37 -3.58 -1.81
C ALA A 72 -15.83 -2.25 -1.18
N HIS A 73 -15.87 -1.16 -1.96
CA HIS A 73 -16.20 0.19 -1.48
C HIS A 73 -17.49 0.78 -2.05
N ASP A 74 -18.22 0.05 -2.91
CA ASP A 74 -19.54 0.49 -3.37
C ASP A 74 -20.60 0.13 -2.33
N SER A 75 -20.98 1.10 -1.51
CA SER A 75 -22.05 0.93 -0.52
C SER A 75 -23.41 0.58 -1.14
N LYS A 76 -23.62 0.84 -2.46
CA LYS A 76 -24.88 0.52 -3.15
C LYS A 76 -25.06 -0.98 -3.40
N LEU A 77 -23.97 -1.74 -3.53
CA LEU A 77 -24.01 -3.22 -3.60
C LEU A 77 -24.51 -3.87 -2.30
N TRP A 78 -24.63 -3.11 -1.21
CA TRP A 78 -25.07 -3.57 0.10
C TRP A 78 -26.47 -3.06 0.49
N SER A 79 -27.12 -2.23 -0.34
CA SER A 79 -28.35 -1.51 0.02
C SER A 79 -29.63 -2.02 -0.66
N GLU A 80 -29.64 -3.18 -1.29
CA GLU A 80 -30.91 -3.81 -1.70
C GLU A 80 -31.53 -4.58 -0.53
N VAL A 81 -32.08 -3.84 0.43
CA VAL A 81 -32.99 -4.41 1.43
C VAL A 81 -34.40 -4.32 0.86
N ALA A 82 -34.87 -5.40 0.24
CA ALA A 82 -36.28 -5.57 -0.08
C ALA A 82 -37.14 -5.36 1.19
N PRO A 83 -38.32 -4.72 1.10
CA PRO A 83 -39.16 -4.45 2.26
C PRO A 83 -39.65 -5.77 2.86
N LYS A 84 -39.02 -6.22 3.95
CA LYS A 84 -39.35 -7.50 4.59
C LYS A 84 -40.54 -7.30 5.54
N LYS A 85 -41.65 -7.99 5.28
CA LYS A 85 -42.76 -8.17 6.24
C LYS A 85 -42.22 -8.60 7.61
N TYR A 86 -42.65 -7.90 8.66
CA TYR A 86 -42.19 -8.10 10.02
C TYR A 86 -42.88 -9.32 10.64
N SER A 87 -42.11 -10.38 10.87
CA SER A 87 -42.56 -11.58 11.58
C SER A 87 -42.40 -11.39 13.09
N ILE A 88 -43.38 -11.84 13.87
CA ILE A 88 -43.36 -11.86 15.35
C ILE A 88 -42.07 -12.51 15.89
N TRP A 89 -41.54 -13.49 15.15
CA TRP A 89 -40.29 -14.17 15.46
C TRP A 89 -39.05 -13.27 15.41
N ARG A 90 -39.04 -12.22 14.57
CA ARG A 90 -37.93 -11.23 14.60
C ARG A 90 -38.02 -10.26 15.76
N VAL A 91 -39.23 -9.96 16.22
CA VAL A 91 -39.42 -9.12 17.41
C VAL A 91 -38.96 -9.89 18.65
N LEU A 92 -39.38 -11.15 18.77
CA LEU A 92 -38.89 -12.06 19.81
C LEU A 92 -37.38 -12.27 19.72
N TRP A 93 -36.82 -12.41 18.52
CA TRP A 93 -35.37 -12.48 18.33
C TRP A 93 -34.66 -11.19 18.74
N LYS A 94 -35.23 -10.01 18.47
CA LYS A 94 -34.68 -8.73 18.92
C LYS A 94 -34.73 -8.59 20.44
N ILE A 95 -35.83 -9.00 21.07
CA ILE A 95 -35.96 -9.02 22.54
C ILE A 95 -34.93 -9.98 23.15
N LEU A 96 -34.77 -11.17 22.56
CA LEU A 96 -33.73 -12.13 22.94
C LEU A 96 -32.32 -11.53 22.78
N VAL A 97 -32.04 -10.84 21.67
CA VAL A 97 -30.75 -10.17 21.44
C VAL A 97 -30.51 -9.07 22.47
N VAL A 98 -31.53 -8.29 22.84
CA VAL A 98 -31.41 -7.25 23.89
C VAL A 98 -31.18 -7.88 25.26
N LEU A 99 -31.92 -8.93 25.62
CA LEU A 99 -31.72 -9.67 26.87
C LEU A 99 -30.34 -10.32 26.93
N VAL A 100 -29.89 -10.93 25.83
CA VAL A 100 -28.53 -11.47 25.69
C VAL A 100 -27.51 -10.36 25.76
N SER A 101 -27.75 -9.17 25.19
CA SER A 101 -26.85 -8.01 25.26
C SER A 101 -26.76 -7.43 26.68
N ILE A 102 -27.85 -7.46 27.45
CA ILE A 102 -27.87 -7.06 28.86
C ILE A 102 -27.12 -8.09 29.71
N LEU A 103 -27.37 -9.40 29.48
CA LEU A 103 -26.61 -10.47 30.14
C LEU A 103 -25.12 -10.44 29.78
N TYR A 104 -24.79 -10.10 28.52
CA TYR A 104 -23.45 -9.89 27.96
C TYR A 104 -22.73 -8.81 28.78
N VAL A 105 -23.34 -7.65 28.96
CA VAL A 105 -22.78 -6.56 29.78
C VAL A 105 -22.63 -6.94 31.26
N LEU A 106 -23.52 -7.76 31.82
CA LEU A 106 -23.58 -8.04 33.26
C LEU A 106 -22.78 -9.28 33.71
N LEU A 107 -22.34 -10.18 32.82
CA LEU A 107 -21.63 -11.42 33.17
C LEU A 107 -20.39 -11.67 32.28
N PRO A 108 -19.18 -11.24 32.69
CA PRO A 108 -17.94 -11.71 32.06
C PRO A 108 -17.54 -13.11 32.60
N PRO A 109 -16.90 -13.99 31.80
CA PRO A 109 -16.16 -13.65 30.60
C PRO A 109 -16.76 -14.27 29.31
N TYR A 110 -16.66 -13.54 28.20
CA TYR A 110 -16.87 -14.12 26.88
C TYR A 110 -15.87 -15.25 26.63
N PRO A 111 -16.27 -16.31 25.91
CA PRO A 111 -15.30 -17.18 25.29
C PRO A 111 -14.37 -16.30 24.42
N PRO A 112 -13.04 -16.34 24.61
CA PRO A 112 -12.09 -15.51 23.86
C PRO A 112 -12.27 -15.61 22.34
N LYS A 113 -12.83 -16.73 21.85
CA LYS A 113 -13.16 -16.99 20.45
C LYS A 113 -14.22 -16.04 19.86
N LEU A 114 -15.21 -15.60 20.64
CA LEU A 114 -16.28 -14.70 20.18
C LEU A 114 -15.78 -13.25 20.11
N PHE A 115 -15.02 -12.80 21.11
CA PHE A 115 -14.43 -11.47 21.13
C PHE A 115 -13.44 -11.28 19.97
N ARG A 116 -12.64 -12.30 19.64
CA ARG A 116 -11.72 -12.28 18.49
C ARG A 116 -12.42 -12.06 17.15
N LYS A 117 -13.59 -12.67 16.91
CA LYS A 117 -14.34 -12.49 15.65
C LYS A 117 -14.94 -11.08 15.51
N LEU A 118 -15.14 -10.38 16.63
CA LEU A 118 -15.61 -8.99 16.63
C LEU A 118 -14.46 -8.00 16.44
N VAL A 119 -13.28 -8.31 16.99
CA VAL A 119 -12.07 -7.48 16.88
C VAL A 119 -11.44 -7.58 15.51
N PHE A 120 -11.34 -8.80 14.97
CA PHE A 120 -10.62 -9.07 13.73
C PHE A 120 -11.56 -9.44 12.59
N CYS A 121 -11.54 -8.63 11.54
CA CYS A 121 -12.42 -8.75 10.39
C CYS A 121 -11.68 -9.30 9.17
N CYS A 122 -11.00 -10.43 9.35
CA CYS A 122 -10.25 -11.08 8.29
C CYS A 122 -11.13 -11.38 7.05
N PRO A 123 -10.70 -11.00 5.84
CA PRO A 123 -11.34 -11.42 4.60
C PRO A 123 -11.41 -12.95 4.46
N GLN A 124 -12.38 -13.44 3.70
CA GLN A 124 -12.45 -14.88 3.39
C GLN A 124 -11.17 -15.34 2.67
N LYS A 125 -10.54 -16.41 3.16
CA LYS A 125 -9.31 -16.96 2.55
C LYS A 125 -9.52 -17.25 1.06
N GLY A 126 -8.54 -16.85 0.24
CA GLY A 126 -8.59 -17.01 -1.22
C GLY A 126 -9.49 -16.01 -1.95
N ARG A 127 -10.20 -15.10 -1.23
CA ARG A 127 -11.12 -14.16 -1.86
C ARG A 127 -10.40 -13.11 -2.69
N TYR A 128 -9.38 -12.46 -2.14
CA TYR A 128 -8.65 -11.38 -2.82
C TYR A 128 -7.34 -11.83 -3.43
N TYR A 129 -6.70 -12.84 -2.83
CA TYR A 129 -5.53 -13.47 -3.43
C TYR A 129 -5.30 -14.89 -2.91
N TYR A 130 -4.46 -15.61 -3.66
CA TYR A 130 -3.79 -16.83 -3.21
C TYR A 130 -2.40 -16.87 -3.84
N LEU A 131 -1.52 -17.76 -3.37
CA LEU A 131 -0.17 -17.88 -3.91
C LEU A 131 -0.10 -18.95 -5.00
N ILE A 132 0.78 -18.74 -5.97
CA ILE A 132 1.22 -19.75 -6.93
C ILE A 132 2.68 -20.07 -6.61
N ALA A 133 2.94 -21.30 -6.17
CA ALA A 133 4.27 -21.79 -5.87
C ALA A 133 4.80 -22.62 -7.05
N VAL A 134 6.06 -22.37 -7.43
CA VAL A 134 6.71 -23.00 -8.59
C VAL A 134 8.01 -23.69 -8.18
N LYS A 135 8.16 -24.97 -8.58
CA LYS A 135 9.37 -25.77 -8.40
C LYS A 135 9.65 -26.56 -9.68
N GLY A 136 10.69 -26.15 -10.41
CA GLY A 136 10.92 -26.63 -11.78
C GLY A 136 9.68 -26.45 -12.68
N ARG A 137 9.10 -27.55 -13.18
CA ARG A 137 7.88 -27.52 -14.00
C ARG A 137 6.57 -27.61 -13.19
N LYS A 138 6.63 -27.89 -11.89
CA LYS A 138 5.44 -28.03 -11.04
C LYS A 138 4.95 -26.67 -10.58
N ARG A 139 3.64 -26.43 -10.71
CA ARG A 139 2.96 -25.25 -10.17
C ARG A 139 1.86 -25.70 -9.22
N ARG A 140 1.75 -25.06 -8.05
CA ARG A 140 0.72 -25.34 -7.05
C ARG A 140 0.06 -24.04 -6.60
N ALA A 141 -1.26 -24.04 -6.49
CA ALA A 141 -1.98 -22.99 -5.78
C ALA A 141 -1.90 -23.26 -4.27
N CYS A 142 -1.46 -22.25 -3.52
CA CYS A 142 -1.30 -22.31 -2.07
C CYS A 142 -2.25 -21.31 -1.40
N PHE A 143 -3.05 -21.82 -0.48
CA PHE A 143 -4.02 -21.08 0.32
C PHE A 143 -3.59 -20.96 1.80
N GLN A 144 -2.47 -21.58 2.15
CA GLN A 144 -1.78 -21.43 3.42
C GLN A 144 -0.29 -21.17 3.18
N ALA A 145 0.34 -20.39 4.06
CA ALA A 145 1.75 -20.04 3.95
C ALA A 145 2.69 -21.26 3.97
N SER A 146 2.45 -22.24 4.85
CA SER A 146 3.23 -23.49 4.90
C SER A 146 3.20 -24.32 3.60
N GLU A 147 2.14 -24.21 2.79
CA GLU A 147 2.07 -24.94 1.50
C GLU A 147 3.09 -24.42 0.47
N ALA A 148 3.65 -23.24 0.70
CA ALA A 148 4.69 -22.65 -0.12
C ALA A 148 6.10 -23.20 0.19
N ASP A 149 6.25 -24.02 1.24
CA ASP A 149 7.55 -24.51 1.67
C ASP A 149 8.22 -25.43 0.64
N GLY A 150 9.52 -25.22 0.43
CA GLY A 150 10.34 -26.02 -0.48
C GLY A 150 10.12 -25.73 -1.97
N TYR A 151 9.38 -24.67 -2.31
CA TYR A 151 9.28 -24.12 -3.68
C TYR A 151 10.29 -23.01 -3.91
N ASP A 152 10.73 -22.85 -5.16
CA ASP A 152 11.82 -21.94 -5.54
C ASP A 152 11.30 -20.51 -5.75
N HIS A 153 10.08 -20.38 -6.28
CA HIS A 153 9.48 -19.10 -6.61
C HIS A 153 8.02 -19.05 -6.20
N LEU A 154 7.62 -17.90 -5.65
CA LEU A 154 6.24 -17.62 -5.27
C LEU A 154 5.75 -16.38 -6.02
N SER A 155 4.52 -16.47 -6.54
CA SER A 155 3.81 -15.35 -7.15
C SER A 155 2.45 -15.18 -6.50
N ILE A 156 2.00 -13.94 -6.37
CA ILE A 156 0.63 -13.65 -5.95
C ILE A 156 -0.31 -13.76 -7.16
N CYS A 157 -1.45 -14.40 -6.98
CA CYS A 157 -2.53 -14.42 -7.95
C CYS A 157 -3.72 -13.62 -7.41
N LEU A 158 -4.22 -12.66 -8.19
CA LEU A 158 -5.41 -11.87 -7.89
C LEU A 158 -6.59 -12.40 -8.75
N PRO A 159 -7.50 -13.22 -8.20
CA PRO A 159 -8.59 -13.84 -8.97
C PRO A 159 -9.45 -12.83 -9.76
N GLN A 160 -9.57 -11.61 -9.25
CA GLN A 160 -10.33 -10.51 -9.86
C GLN A 160 -9.75 -10.12 -11.23
N MET A 161 -8.43 -10.18 -11.39
CA MET A 161 -7.74 -9.79 -12.62
C MET A 161 -7.87 -10.80 -13.75
N ILE A 162 -8.27 -12.04 -13.45
CA ILE A 162 -8.49 -13.09 -14.46
C ILE A 162 -9.82 -12.89 -15.18
N ARG A 163 -10.71 -12.04 -14.67
CA ARG A 163 -12.04 -11.84 -15.23
C ARG A 163 -11.94 -11.14 -16.60
N PRO A 164 -12.65 -11.62 -17.65
CA PRO A 164 -12.50 -11.09 -19.02
C PRO A 164 -12.77 -9.59 -19.19
N LYS A 165 -13.56 -9.00 -18.27
CA LYS A 165 -13.97 -7.61 -18.30
C LYS A 165 -13.07 -6.66 -17.49
N VAL A 166 -12.09 -7.19 -16.74
CA VAL A 166 -11.20 -6.38 -15.92
C VAL A 166 -9.97 -5.98 -16.74
N ARG A 167 -9.84 -4.68 -16.99
CA ARG A 167 -8.65 -4.07 -17.61
C ARG A 167 -7.91 -3.26 -16.54
N ALA A 168 -6.94 -3.90 -15.90
CA ALA A 168 -6.11 -3.32 -14.84
C ALA A 168 -4.62 -3.59 -15.16
N ILE A 169 -4.17 -3.05 -16.30
CA ILE A 169 -2.82 -3.30 -16.83
C ILE A 169 -1.73 -2.76 -15.91
N ASP A 170 -2.00 -1.64 -15.27
CA ASP A 170 -1.22 -1.03 -14.20
C ASP A 170 -0.97 -2.02 -13.05
N VAL A 171 -2.01 -2.71 -12.57
CA VAL A 171 -1.87 -3.70 -11.50
C VAL A 171 -0.95 -4.86 -11.93
N PHE A 172 -0.99 -5.29 -13.20
CA PHE A 172 -0.04 -6.30 -13.70
C PHE A 172 1.41 -5.80 -13.63
N TYR A 173 1.67 -4.55 -14.03
CA TYR A 173 3.00 -3.95 -13.87
C TYR A 173 3.39 -3.85 -12.39
N HIS A 174 2.45 -3.53 -11.51
CA HIS A 174 2.71 -3.46 -10.07
C HIS A 174 3.13 -4.82 -9.52
N LEU A 175 2.47 -5.91 -9.93
CA LEU A 175 2.81 -7.28 -9.54
C LEU A 175 4.22 -7.70 -9.97
N LEU A 176 4.71 -7.22 -11.13
CA LEU A 176 6.08 -7.49 -11.59
C LEU A 176 7.15 -6.85 -10.70
N ARG A 177 6.77 -5.84 -9.90
CA ARG A 177 7.62 -5.16 -8.93
C ARG A 177 7.52 -5.77 -7.53
N CYS A 178 6.78 -6.86 -7.37
CA CYS A 178 6.59 -7.52 -6.10
C CYS A 178 7.42 -8.81 -6.01
N LYS A 179 8.01 -9.05 -4.84
CA LYS A 179 8.58 -10.34 -4.46
C LYS A 179 7.85 -10.85 -3.23
N VAL A 180 7.14 -11.96 -3.39
CA VAL A 180 6.31 -12.56 -2.34
C VAL A 180 7.05 -13.71 -1.69
N PHE A 181 6.92 -13.83 -0.38
CA PHE A 181 7.59 -14.84 0.42
C PHE A 181 6.80 -15.14 1.70
N THR A 182 7.19 -16.19 2.40
CA THR A 182 6.60 -16.54 3.69
C THR A 182 7.63 -16.36 4.80
N LEU A 183 7.17 -15.94 5.97
CA LEU A 183 8.01 -15.69 7.14
C LEU A 183 7.49 -16.45 8.35
N PRO A 184 8.32 -17.22 9.07
CA PRO A 184 7.93 -17.78 10.36
C PRO A 184 7.80 -16.65 11.39
N TYR A 185 6.74 -16.70 12.20
CA TYR A 185 6.60 -15.79 13.36
C TYR A 185 6.52 -16.55 14.68
N ASP A 186 6.31 -17.87 14.62
CA ASP A 186 6.49 -18.81 15.72
C ASP A 186 7.00 -20.16 15.15
N GLU A 187 7.18 -21.17 15.99
CA GLU A 187 7.69 -22.49 15.57
C GLU A 187 6.78 -23.25 14.59
N LYS A 188 5.48 -22.92 14.56
CA LYS A 188 4.46 -23.72 13.86
C LYS A 188 3.82 -22.99 12.69
N HIS A 189 3.88 -21.67 12.66
CA HIS A 189 3.08 -20.86 11.75
C HIS A 189 3.91 -19.83 10.99
N LYS A 190 3.46 -19.57 9.77
CA LYS A 190 4.06 -18.58 8.87
C LYS A 190 3.03 -17.52 8.46
N ILE A 191 3.51 -16.31 8.24
CA ILE A 191 2.78 -15.25 7.56
C ILE A 191 3.23 -15.12 6.11
N CYS A 192 2.38 -14.56 5.27
CA CYS A 192 2.74 -14.07 3.95
C CYS A 192 3.28 -12.64 4.04
N ALA A 193 4.39 -12.38 3.37
CA ALA A 193 4.99 -11.06 3.25
C ALA A 193 5.39 -10.77 1.79
N MET A 194 5.59 -9.50 1.48
CA MET A 194 5.90 -9.03 0.14
C MET A 194 6.82 -7.81 0.19
N GLU A 195 7.90 -7.86 -0.56
CA GLU A 195 8.70 -6.70 -0.93
C GLU A 195 8.05 -6.10 -2.18
N LEU A 196 7.76 -4.79 -2.19
CA LEU A 196 7.31 -4.05 -3.36
C LEU A 196 8.32 -2.94 -3.64
N TYR A 197 8.90 -2.94 -4.84
CA TYR A 197 9.91 -1.96 -5.22
C TYR A 197 9.29 -0.74 -5.88
N CYS A 198 9.68 0.46 -5.43
CA CYS A 198 9.23 1.70 -6.04
C CYS A 198 9.78 1.85 -7.47
N GLU A 199 9.15 2.71 -8.27
CA GLU A 199 9.51 2.96 -9.66
C GLU A 199 10.99 3.38 -9.80
N GLN A 200 11.52 4.13 -8.84
CA GLN A 200 12.91 4.59 -8.88
C GLN A 200 13.92 3.44 -8.76
N SER A 201 13.65 2.46 -7.89
CA SER A 201 14.43 1.22 -7.77
C SER A 201 14.40 0.39 -9.05
N ILE A 202 13.25 0.35 -9.73
CA ILE A 202 13.07 -0.39 -11.00
C ILE A 202 13.74 0.33 -12.17
N ARG A 203 13.61 1.66 -12.29
CA ARG A 203 14.28 2.43 -13.34
C ARG A 203 15.80 2.27 -13.29
N TRP A 204 16.39 2.12 -12.10
CA TRP A 204 17.81 1.84 -11.96
C TRP A 204 18.22 0.49 -12.55
N LEU A 205 17.41 -0.55 -12.33
CA LEU A 205 17.66 -1.90 -12.87
C LEU A 205 17.87 -1.89 -14.40
N HIS A 206 17.13 -1.02 -15.10
CA HIS A 206 17.25 -0.86 -16.56
C HIS A 206 18.43 0.00 -17.00
N ARG A 207 18.96 0.86 -16.12
CA ARG A 207 20.09 1.76 -16.41
C ARG A 207 21.44 1.11 -16.11
N ASP A 208 21.51 0.29 -15.07
CA ASP A 208 22.76 -0.35 -14.66
C ASP A 208 23.19 -1.44 -15.65
N LYS A 209 24.44 -1.37 -16.12
CA LYS A 209 24.99 -2.31 -17.10
C LYS A 209 25.04 -3.74 -16.57
N ASN A 210 25.15 -3.90 -15.25
CA ASN A 210 25.17 -5.20 -14.59
C ASN A 210 23.78 -5.69 -14.17
N ARG A 211 22.71 -4.95 -14.50
CA ARG A 211 21.32 -5.22 -14.07
C ARG A 211 21.22 -5.47 -12.57
N LYS A 212 22.02 -4.76 -11.76
CA LYS A 212 21.90 -4.80 -10.32
C LYS A 212 20.78 -3.85 -9.90
N ARG A 213 19.80 -4.37 -9.18
CA ARG A 213 18.74 -3.54 -8.60
C ARG A 213 19.34 -2.67 -7.49
N LEU A 214 19.10 -1.36 -7.56
CA LEU A 214 19.35 -0.46 -6.46
C LEU A 214 18.11 -0.45 -5.57
N ARG A 215 18.29 -0.71 -4.28
CA ARG A 215 17.22 -0.62 -3.29
C ARG A 215 16.99 0.83 -2.91
N SER A 216 15.79 1.16 -2.42
CA SER A 216 15.57 2.48 -1.86
C SER A 216 16.48 2.74 -0.65
N PRO A 217 16.95 3.98 -0.40
CA PRO A 217 17.77 4.30 0.77
C PRO A 217 17.03 4.11 2.11
N ASN A 218 15.71 4.18 2.06
CA ASN A 218 14.80 3.97 3.18
C ASN A 218 13.80 2.87 2.83
N LEU A 219 13.44 2.03 3.79
CA LEU A 219 12.41 1.01 3.64
C LEU A 219 11.18 1.42 4.44
N ILE A 220 9.99 1.37 3.83
CA ILE A 220 8.75 1.51 4.57
C ILE A 220 8.22 0.11 4.92
N ILE A 221 7.99 -0.16 6.20
CA ILE A 221 7.17 -1.30 6.63
C ILE A 221 5.74 -0.80 6.80
N PHE A 222 4.80 -1.36 6.02
CA PHE A 222 3.41 -0.94 6.03
C PHE A 222 2.51 -2.02 6.65
N SER A 223 1.61 -1.62 7.55
CA SER A 223 0.62 -2.49 8.20
C SER A 223 -0.81 -2.02 7.96
N GLN A 224 -1.59 -2.89 7.35
CA GLN A 224 -2.90 -2.66 6.74
C GLN A 224 -4.06 -2.60 7.76
N PRO A 225 -5.22 -2.02 7.42
CA PRO A 225 -6.37 -1.98 8.32
C PRO A 225 -7.01 -3.36 8.51
N ASN A 226 -7.89 -3.45 9.51
CA ASN A 226 -8.51 -4.70 9.98
C ASN A 226 -9.24 -5.53 8.91
N SER A 227 -9.90 -4.91 7.94
CA SER A 227 -10.74 -5.63 6.97
C SER A 227 -10.06 -5.84 5.62
N SER A 228 -8.73 -5.97 5.62
CA SER A 228 -7.91 -6.00 4.41
C SER A 228 -6.82 -7.08 4.46
N ASP A 229 -6.44 -7.59 3.30
CA ASP A 229 -5.30 -8.48 3.08
C ASP A 229 -4.40 -7.94 1.95
N LEU A 230 -3.24 -8.55 1.71
CA LEU A 230 -2.31 -8.10 0.66
C LEU A 230 -2.98 -7.95 -0.72
N GLY A 231 -3.88 -8.86 -1.06
CA GLY A 231 -4.59 -8.85 -2.34
C GLY A 231 -5.45 -7.62 -2.53
N CYS A 232 -6.27 -7.28 -1.53
CA CYS A 232 -7.10 -6.08 -1.65
C CYS A 232 -6.27 -4.79 -1.60
N CYS A 233 -5.15 -4.77 -0.90
CA CYS A 233 -4.27 -3.60 -0.83
C CYS A 233 -3.54 -3.30 -2.15
N LEU A 234 -3.36 -4.31 -3.01
CA LEU A 234 -2.86 -4.12 -4.37
C LEU A 234 -3.93 -3.58 -5.34
N MET A 235 -5.21 -3.65 -4.97
CA MET A 235 -6.34 -3.25 -5.82
C MET A 235 -7.08 -2.00 -5.32
N MET A 236 -6.67 -1.42 -4.18
CA MET A 236 -7.28 -0.20 -3.64
C MET A 236 -6.73 1.06 -4.32
N ASP A 237 -7.26 2.23 -3.93
CA ASP A 237 -6.82 3.52 -4.46
C ASP A 237 -6.60 4.51 -3.28
N PRO A 238 -5.37 4.98 -3.02
CA PRO A 238 -4.13 4.55 -3.67
C PRO A 238 -3.76 3.10 -3.28
N ASN A 239 -3.24 2.30 -4.21
CA ASN A 239 -2.67 0.98 -3.87
C ASN A 239 -1.24 1.13 -3.32
N PHE A 240 -0.67 0.03 -2.81
CA PHE A 240 0.69 0.05 -2.27
C PHE A 240 1.77 0.47 -3.27
N ALA A 241 1.60 0.18 -4.56
CA ALA A 241 2.54 0.62 -5.58
C ALA A 241 2.44 2.14 -5.80
N ASP A 242 1.21 2.69 -5.83
CA ASP A 242 0.98 4.13 -5.89
C ASP A 242 1.65 4.85 -4.69
N ILE A 243 1.57 4.25 -3.49
CA ILE A 243 2.22 4.77 -2.27
C ILE A 243 3.75 4.69 -2.35
N ALA A 244 4.30 3.55 -2.79
CA ALA A 244 5.74 3.35 -2.94
C ALA A 244 6.35 4.35 -3.94
N ASP A 245 5.64 4.58 -5.04
CA ASP A 245 6.06 5.51 -6.09
C ASP A 245 5.97 6.97 -5.62
N PHE A 246 4.88 7.32 -4.92
CA PHE A 246 4.68 8.67 -4.39
C PHE A 246 5.71 9.03 -3.31
N LEU A 247 5.98 8.11 -2.37
CA LEU A 247 6.97 8.30 -1.30
C LEU A 247 8.40 7.92 -1.72
N GLN A 248 8.59 7.45 -2.95
CA GLN A 248 9.88 7.01 -3.48
C GLN A 248 10.59 5.99 -2.58
N CYS A 249 9.86 5.07 -1.95
CA CYS A 249 10.42 4.10 -1.03
C CYS A 249 9.92 2.70 -1.38
N ASP A 250 10.82 1.71 -1.31
CA ASP A 250 10.40 0.32 -1.35
C ASP A 250 9.56 0.01 -0.10
N LEU A 251 8.58 -0.88 -0.26
CA LEU A 251 7.69 -1.31 0.80
C LEU A 251 7.97 -2.75 1.20
N LEU A 252 7.91 -3.02 2.50
CA LEU A 252 7.76 -4.34 3.09
C LEU A 252 6.38 -4.43 3.73
N ILE A 253 5.51 -5.26 3.14
CA ILE A 253 4.11 -5.43 3.54
C ILE A 253 3.85 -6.88 3.90
N PHE A 254 2.88 -7.15 4.78
CA PHE A 254 2.63 -8.50 5.28
C PHE A 254 1.18 -8.70 5.68
N ASP A 255 0.73 -9.96 5.77
CA ASP A 255 -0.59 -10.29 6.32
C ASP A 255 -0.49 -10.76 7.77
N TYR A 256 -1.35 -10.23 8.63
CA TYR A 256 -1.46 -10.68 10.02
C TYR A 256 -1.74 -12.19 10.13
N PRO A 257 -1.38 -12.84 11.24
CA PRO A 257 -1.76 -14.22 11.48
C PRO A 257 -3.27 -14.45 11.33
N GLY A 258 -3.63 -15.43 10.50
CA GLY A 258 -5.01 -15.74 10.11
C GLY A 258 -5.57 -14.93 8.93
N TYR A 259 -4.84 -13.95 8.38
CA TYR A 259 -5.25 -13.12 7.23
C TYR A 259 -4.71 -13.66 5.92
N GLY A 260 -5.43 -13.44 4.82
CA GLY A 260 -4.97 -13.90 3.50
C GLY A 260 -4.60 -15.39 3.51
N VAL A 261 -3.36 -15.70 3.12
CA VAL A 261 -2.78 -17.05 3.25
C VAL A 261 -1.98 -17.26 4.55
N SER A 262 -1.79 -16.23 5.37
CA SER A 262 -1.11 -16.33 6.66
C SER A 262 -1.83 -17.30 7.60
N GLU A 263 -1.03 -18.03 8.37
CA GLU A 263 -1.47 -19.09 9.27
C GLU A 263 -1.60 -18.60 10.71
N GLY A 264 -2.05 -19.49 11.59
CA GLY A 264 -2.23 -19.21 13.00
C GLY A 264 -3.55 -18.49 13.32
N THR A 265 -3.66 -18.06 14.58
CA THR A 265 -4.86 -17.39 15.08
C THR A 265 -4.63 -15.90 15.22
N THR A 266 -5.65 -15.11 14.86
CA THR A 266 -5.58 -13.66 15.03
C THR A 266 -5.83 -13.29 16.49
N ASN A 267 -4.79 -12.77 17.13
CA ASN A 267 -4.80 -12.20 18.48
C ASN A 267 -3.61 -11.23 18.62
N GLU A 268 -3.63 -10.37 19.63
CA GLU A 268 -2.61 -9.35 19.85
C GLU A 268 -1.19 -9.93 19.88
N ARG A 269 -0.94 -10.97 20.68
CA ARG A 269 0.36 -11.61 20.80
C ARG A 269 0.90 -12.06 19.45
N ASN A 270 0.05 -12.68 18.63
CA ASN A 270 0.46 -13.17 17.32
C ASN A 270 0.68 -12.02 16.31
N VAL A 271 -0.11 -10.95 16.37
CA VAL A 271 0.13 -9.74 15.56
C VAL A 271 1.48 -9.13 15.90
N TYR A 272 1.83 -9.03 17.19
CA TYR A 272 3.14 -8.55 17.65
C TYR A 272 4.29 -9.45 17.20
N ALA A 273 4.18 -10.77 17.40
CA ALA A 273 5.19 -11.72 16.94
C ALA A 273 5.40 -11.66 15.41
N ALA A 274 4.33 -11.47 14.64
CA ALA A 274 4.40 -11.29 13.20
C ALA A 274 5.17 -10.03 12.80
N ILE A 275 4.82 -8.86 13.35
CA ILE A 275 5.53 -7.62 13.00
C ILE A 275 6.99 -7.62 13.50
N GLU A 276 7.29 -8.25 14.63
CA GLU A 276 8.67 -8.45 15.09
C GLU A 276 9.48 -9.31 14.12
N SER A 277 8.88 -10.37 13.56
CA SER A 277 9.52 -11.19 12.51
C SER A 277 9.77 -10.38 11.23
N VAL A 278 8.83 -9.53 10.83
CA VAL A 278 8.97 -8.62 9.68
C VAL A 278 10.08 -7.59 9.91
N MET A 279 10.15 -6.99 11.11
CA MET A 279 11.21 -6.06 11.49
C MET A 279 12.59 -6.74 11.46
N ARG A 280 12.68 -7.97 11.98
CA ARG A 280 13.90 -8.78 11.91
C ARG A 280 14.32 -9.08 10.47
N TYR A 281 13.36 -9.45 9.61
CA TYR A 281 13.62 -9.66 8.20
C TYR A 281 14.19 -8.40 7.52
N ALA A 282 13.63 -7.23 7.82
CA ALA A 282 14.12 -5.95 7.29
C ALA A 282 15.58 -5.67 7.71
N MET A 283 15.92 -5.91 8.98
CA MET A 283 17.27 -5.63 9.49
C MET A 283 18.29 -6.69 9.10
N GLU A 284 17.98 -7.97 9.30
CA GLU A 284 18.94 -9.07 9.15
C GLU A 284 19.02 -9.58 7.72
N THR A 285 17.89 -9.66 7.00
CA THR A 285 17.86 -10.20 5.63
C THR A 285 17.99 -9.10 4.57
N LEU A 286 17.27 -7.99 4.76
CA LEU A 286 17.35 -6.87 3.82
C LEU A 286 18.50 -5.89 4.15
N GLY A 287 19.08 -5.96 5.35
CA GLY A 287 20.23 -5.14 5.73
C GLY A 287 19.89 -3.68 6.00
N TYR A 288 18.62 -3.33 6.20
CA TYR A 288 18.25 -1.96 6.57
C TYR A 288 18.48 -1.75 8.07
N PRO A 289 19.36 -0.83 8.48
CA PRO A 289 19.45 -0.47 9.89
C PRO A 289 18.14 0.24 10.33
N GLN A 290 17.80 0.16 11.61
CA GLN A 290 16.54 0.72 12.14
C GLN A 290 16.35 2.20 11.80
N GLU A 291 17.44 2.97 11.71
CA GLU A 291 17.46 4.41 11.40
C GLU A 291 17.12 4.70 9.92
N LYS A 292 16.99 3.66 9.08
CA LYS A 292 16.53 3.74 7.68
C LYS A 292 15.15 3.13 7.47
N ILE A 293 14.54 2.56 8.52
CA ILE A 293 13.21 1.96 8.45
C ILE A 293 12.16 3.01 8.85
N ILE A 294 11.11 3.13 8.05
CA ILE A 294 9.93 3.96 8.31
C ILE A 294 8.76 3.02 8.58
N LEU A 295 8.01 3.28 9.64
CA LEU A 295 6.84 2.49 10.01
C LEU A 295 5.57 3.24 9.63
N ILE A 296 4.67 2.63 8.85
CA ILE A 296 3.37 3.20 8.53
C ILE A 296 2.26 2.20 8.88
N GLY A 297 1.28 2.63 9.67
CA GLY A 297 0.14 1.81 10.04
C GLY A 297 -1.18 2.54 9.82
N PHE A 298 -2.22 1.81 9.43
CA PHE A 298 -3.58 2.34 9.34
C PHE A 298 -4.56 1.55 10.22
N SER A 299 -5.30 2.25 11.08
CA SER A 299 -6.29 1.66 11.99
C SER A 299 -5.67 0.52 12.80
N LEU A 300 -6.11 -0.74 12.68
CA LEU A 300 -5.47 -1.91 13.33
C LEU A 300 -3.94 -1.92 13.16
N GLY A 301 -3.45 -1.54 11.99
CA GLY A 301 -2.02 -1.51 11.70
C GLY A 301 -1.22 -0.53 12.55
N THR A 302 -1.85 0.52 13.10
CA THR A 302 -1.16 1.45 14.01
C THR A 302 -0.73 0.76 15.29
N ALA A 303 -1.52 -0.20 15.80
CA ALA A 303 -1.17 -0.92 17.01
C ALA A 303 0.07 -1.81 16.82
N ALA A 304 0.19 -2.47 15.66
CA ALA A 304 1.39 -3.23 15.32
C ALA A 304 2.63 -2.32 15.21
N MET A 305 2.48 -1.14 14.61
CA MET A 305 3.57 -0.18 14.46
C MET A 305 3.99 0.47 15.78
N VAL A 306 3.03 0.81 16.64
CA VAL A 306 3.29 1.31 18.00
C VAL A 306 4.10 0.30 18.82
N HIS A 307 3.77 -1.00 18.71
CA HIS A 307 4.53 -2.05 19.39
C HIS A 307 6.00 -2.12 18.95
N VAL A 308 6.28 -2.01 17.65
CA VAL A 308 7.67 -1.97 17.17
C VAL A 308 8.36 -0.67 17.57
N ALA A 309 7.68 0.47 17.46
CA ALA A 309 8.25 1.79 17.78
C ALA A 309 8.51 2.00 19.28
N GLU A 310 7.88 1.21 20.15
CA GLU A 310 8.22 1.12 21.57
C GLU A 310 9.59 0.45 21.79
N ILE A 311 9.95 -0.51 20.93
CA ILE A 311 11.18 -1.31 21.05
C ILE A 311 12.35 -0.65 20.30
N TYR A 312 12.08 -0.09 19.11
CA TYR A 312 13.09 0.42 18.18
C TYR A 312 12.92 1.92 17.92
N LYS A 313 14.04 2.63 17.88
CA LYS A 313 14.08 4.01 17.40
C LYS A 313 14.25 4.01 15.88
N VAL A 314 13.13 4.00 15.17
CA VAL A 314 13.06 3.96 13.70
C VAL A 314 13.26 5.36 13.10
N ALA A 315 13.46 5.44 11.78
CA ALA A 315 13.61 6.72 11.08
C ALA A 315 12.40 7.65 11.27
N ALA A 316 11.20 7.07 11.19
CA ALA A 316 9.94 7.76 11.42
C ALA A 316 8.79 6.77 11.66
N LEU A 317 7.77 7.22 12.39
CA LEU A 317 6.51 6.53 12.61
C LEU A 317 5.35 7.36 12.04
N VAL A 318 4.51 6.77 11.19
CA VAL A 318 3.29 7.41 10.68
C VAL A 318 2.09 6.57 11.07
N LEU A 319 1.18 7.17 11.84
CA LEU A 319 -0.03 6.53 12.34
C LEU A 319 -1.26 7.17 11.70
N ILE A 320 -1.97 6.40 10.89
CA ILE A 320 -3.20 6.84 10.21
C ILE A 320 -4.41 6.30 10.99
N ALA A 321 -5.27 7.21 11.45
CA ALA A 321 -6.43 6.92 12.30
C ALA A 321 -6.12 5.98 13.49
N PRO A 322 -5.10 6.28 14.32
CA PRO A 322 -4.72 5.41 15.41
C PRO A 322 -5.75 5.39 16.54
N PHE A 323 -5.68 4.35 17.36
CA PHE A 323 -6.51 4.19 18.54
C PHE A 323 -5.68 3.93 19.78
N THR A 324 -6.23 4.28 20.94
CA THR A 324 -5.53 4.19 22.24
C THR A 324 -5.62 2.79 22.87
N SER A 325 -6.71 2.07 22.62
CA SER A 325 -6.84 0.61 22.77
C SER A 325 -8.16 0.12 22.15
N PHE A 326 -8.31 -1.20 21.97
CA PHE A 326 -9.55 -1.73 21.39
C PHE A 326 -10.77 -1.50 22.30
N PHE A 327 -10.64 -1.72 23.60
CA PHE A 327 -11.73 -1.46 24.56
C PHE A 327 -12.15 0.01 24.55
N ARG A 328 -11.20 0.95 24.42
CA ARG A 328 -11.48 2.39 24.37
C ARG A 328 -12.25 2.80 23.11
N ILE A 329 -12.03 2.11 21.99
CA ILE A 329 -12.88 2.24 20.78
C ILE A 329 -14.30 1.76 21.09
N ALA A 330 -14.43 0.54 21.65
CA ALA A 330 -15.72 -0.08 21.92
C ALA A 330 -16.59 0.76 22.88
N CYS A 331 -15.96 1.36 23.90
CA CYS A 331 -16.63 2.26 24.84
C CYS A 331 -16.77 3.70 24.34
N ARG A 332 -16.20 4.05 23.18
CA ARG A 332 -16.11 5.42 22.64
C ARG A 332 -15.55 6.42 23.66
N ARG A 333 -14.55 5.97 24.44
CA ARG A 333 -13.93 6.74 25.52
C ARG A 333 -12.41 6.55 25.47
N PRO A 334 -11.67 7.41 24.75
CA PRO A 334 -10.23 7.27 24.54
C PRO A 334 -9.37 7.26 25.81
N SER A 335 -9.87 7.83 26.91
CA SER A 335 -9.15 8.00 28.19
C SER A 335 -9.65 7.08 29.31
N VAL A 336 -10.64 6.20 29.06
CA VAL A 336 -11.13 5.31 30.12
C VAL A 336 -10.04 4.31 30.55
N VAL A 337 -10.03 3.99 31.85
CA VAL A 337 -9.16 2.95 32.40
C VAL A 337 -9.49 1.63 31.71
N ARG A 338 -8.46 0.99 31.15
CA ARG A 338 -8.63 -0.28 30.43
C ARG A 338 -8.77 -1.45 31.40
N PRO A 339 -9.60 -2.46 31.08
CA PRO A 339 -9.58 -3.73 31.81
C PRO A 339 -8.32 -4.54 31.49
N TRP A 340 -8.03 -5.54 32.33
CA TRP A 340 -6.85 -6.41 32.20
C TRP A 340 -6.87 -7.27 30.91
N PHE A 341 -8.06 -7.52 30.35
CA PHE A 341 -8.25 -8.30 29.11
C PHE A 341 -8.32 -7.43 27.85
N ASP A 342 -8.09 -6.12 27.96
CA ASP A 342 -8.02 -5.24 26.79
C ASP A 342 -6.87 -5.63 25.85
N MET A 343 -7.01 -5.27 24.59
CA MET A 343 -6.06 -5.55 23.52
C MET A 343 -5.49 -4.25 22.95
N PHE A 344 -4.23 -4.31 22.54
CA PHE A 344 -3.53 -3.24 21.85
C PHE A 344 -3.44 -1.95 22.68
N PRO A 345 -2.76 -1.96 23.85
CA PRO A 345 -2.66 -0.82 24.77
C PRO A 345 -1.71 0.26 24.22
N SER A 346 -2.07 0.85 23.07
CA SER A 346 -1.23 1.78 22.32
C SER A 346 -0.92 3.05 23.11
N LEU A 347 -1.87 3.53 23.93
CA LEU A 347 -1.63 4.70 24.79
C LEU A 347 -0.52 4.45 25.81
N GLU A 348 -0.52 3.28 26.44
CA GLU A 348 0.49 2.89 27.40
C GLU A 348 1.86 2.76 26.73
N LYS A 349 1.92 2.07 25.59
CA LYS A 349 3.14 1.85 24.81
C LYS A 349 3.71 3.15 24.22
N SER A 350 2.84 4.09 23.84
CA SER A 350 3.23 5.34 23.15
C SER A 350 4.22 6.20 23.94
N LYS A 351 4.24 6.09 25.27
CA LYS A 351 5.14 6.86 26.15
C LYS A 351 6.62 6.52 25.96
N GLN A 352 6.91 5.35 25.41
CA GLN A 352 8.28 4.89 25.15
C GLN A 352 8.74 5.19 23.71
N ILE A 353 7.84 5.69 22.86
CA ILE A 353 8.19 5.99 21.46
C ILE A 353 9.08 7.24 21.44
N THR A 354 10.29 7.08 20.92
CA THR A 354 11.25 8.19 20.74
C THR A 354 11.51 8.53 19.27
N SER A 355 10.83 7.82 18.36
CA SER A 355 10.92 8.05 16.92
C SER A 355 10.11 9.28 16.52
N PRO A 356 10.57 10.10 15.55
CA PRO A 356 9.76 11.18 15.00
C PRO A 356 8.43 10.63 14.49
N THR A 357 7.32 11.17 14.99
CA THR A 357 5.99 10.61 14.73
C THR A 357 5.06 11.61 14.06
N LEU A 358 4.31 11.15 13.05
CA LEU A 358 3.17 11.86 12.49
C LEU A 358 1.89 11.07 12.74
N ILE A 359 0.88 11.72 13.31
CA ILE A 359 -0.47 11.19 13.41
C ILE A 359 -1.37 11.92 12.41
N CYS A 360 -2.07 11.17 11.57
CA CYS A 360 -3.09 11.69 10.67
C CYS A 360 -4.47 11.15 11.09
N HIS A 361 -5.46 12.01 11.31
CA HIS A 361 -6.80 11.59 11.74
C HIS A 361 -7.91 12.42 11.09
N GLY A 362 -9.05 11.79 10.77
CA GLY A 362 -10.23 12.48 10.26
C GLY A 362 -11.15 12.92 11.39
N GLU A 363 -11.63 14.17 11.41
CA GLU A 363 -12.57 14.64 12.44
C GLU A 363 -13.96 14.01 12.30
N LYS A 364 -14.29 13.45 11.13
CA LYS A 364 -15.53 12.69 10.88
C LYS A 364 -15.34 11.19 11.00
N ASP A 365 -14.30 10.77 11.71
CA ASP A 365 -14.09 9.38 12.04
C ASP A 365 -15.02 8.93 13.18
N TYR A 366 -16.13 8.29 12.81
CA TYR A 366 -17.11 7.74 13.76
C TYR A 366 -16.79 6.31 14.21
N ILE A 367 -15.72 5.69 13.69
CA ILE A 367 -15.28 4.34 14.06
C ILE A 367 -14.22 4.46 15.15
N VAL A 368 -13.18 5.25 14.89
CA VAL A 368 -12.12 5.58 15.83
C VAL A 368 -12.09 7.10 15.95
N GLY A 369 -12.75 7.65 16.97
CA GLY A 369 -12.80 9.10 17.17
C GLY A 369 -11.41 9.75 17.16
N HIS A 370 -11.28 10.92 16.53
CA HIS A 370 -10.01 11.65 16.42
C HIS A 370 -9.38 11.98 17.78
N GLU A 371 -10.17 11.97 18.85
CA GLU A 371 -9.71 12.12 20.22
C GLU A 371 -8.68 11.06 20.64
N HIS A 372 -8.69 9.88 20.00
CA HIS A 372 -7.63 8.89 20.17
C HIS A 372 -6.28 9.38 19.64
N GLY A 373 -6.26 9.97 18.45
CA GLY A 373 -5.05 10.56 17.86
C GLY A 373 -4.55 11.75 18.65
N VAL A 374 -5.46 12.60 19.15
CA VAL A 374 -5.13 13.73 20.04
C VAL A 374 -4.44 13.22 21.32
N LEU A 375 -5.02 12.22 21.99
CA LEU A 375 -4.45 11.70 23.23
C LEU A 375 -3.08 11.03 23.02
N LEU A 376 -2.88 10.35 21.88
CA LEU A 376 -1.57 9.77 21.53
C LEU A 376 -0.52 10.84 21.21
N LYS A 377 -0.91 11.93 20.54
CA LYS A 377 0.00 13.06 20.30
C LYS A 377 0.49 13.68 21.62
N ASP A 378 -0.33 13.68 22.66
CA ASP A 378 0.06 14.24 23.97
C ASP A 378 0.99 13.31 24.77
N THR A 379 1.05 12.02 24.43
CA THR A 379 1.93 11.04 25.11
C THR A 379 3.24 10.75 24.38
N ILE A 380 3.29 10.95 23.06
CA ILE A 380 4.50 10.76 22.26
C ILE A 380 5.33 12.05 22.26
N PRO A 381 6.59 12.03 22.75
CA PRO A 381 7.42 13.23 22.92
C PRO A 381 7.68 14.04 21.64
N ASP A 382 7.95 13.36 20.52
CA ASP A 382 8.23 13.97 19.21
C ASP A 382 7.12 13.59 18.22
N CYS A 383 5.97 14.27 18.34
CA CYS A 383 4.78 13.95 17.57
C CYS A 383 4.08 15.18 16.97
N GLU A 384 3.88 15.12 15.66
CA GLU A 384 3.04 16.04 14.90
C GLU A 384 1.65 15.43 14.70
N LEU A 385 0.59 16.25 14.76
CA LEU A 385 -0.79 15.83 14.51
C LEU A 385 -1.37 16.61 13.33
N HIS A 386 -2.00 15.88 12.41
CA HIS A 386 -2.72 16.44 11.27
C HIS A 386 -4.16 15.94 11.25
N LEU A 387 -5.10 16.87 11.48
CA LEU A 387 -6.54 16.59 11.50
C LEU A 387 -7.20 17.03 10.19
N LEU A 388 -7.90 16.12 9.53
CA LEU A 388 -8.67 16.39 8.32
C LEU A 388 -10.16 16.56 8.67
N LYS A 389 -10.67 17.79 8.57
CA LYS A 389 -12.03 18.16 8.99
C LYS A 389 -13.15 17.37 8.29
N HIS A 390 -12.92 16.95 7.05
CA HIS A 390 -13.91 16.26 6.22
C HIS A 390 -13.75 14.75 6.16
N ALA A 391 -12.59 14.23 6.55
CA ALA A 391 -12.26 12.83 6.33
C ALA A 391 -12.96 11.91 7.34
N SER A 392 -13.47 10.78 6.85
CA SER A 392 -13.98 9.68 7.67
C SER A 392 -12.90 8.61 7.91
N HIS A 393 -13.19 7.61 8.75
CA HIS A 393 -12.26 6.50 9.03
C HIS A 393 -11.70 5.86 7.75
N GLN A 394 -12.59 5.54 6.81
CA GLN A 394 -12.21 4.89 5.55
C GLN A 394 -11.75 5.92 4.51
N GLY A 395 -12.36 7.11 4.52
CA GLY A 395 -12.08 8.15 3.54
C GLY A 395 -10.67 8.73 3.66
N ILE A 396 -10.14 8.87 4.89
CA ILE A 396 -8.83 9.49 5.15
C ILE A 396 -7.71 8.88 4.31
N PHE A 397 -7.75 7.57 4.08
CA PHE A 397 -6.72 6.86 3.33
C PHE A 397 -6.67 7.28 1.85
N CYS A 398 -7.81 7.72 1.29
CA CYS A 398 -7.91 8.22 -0.08
C CYS A 398 -7.69 9.73 -0.20
N GLU A 399 -7.52 10.45 0.91
CA GLU A 399 -7.36 11.91 0.89
C GLU A 399 -5.93 12.28 0.46
N ARG A 400 -5.84 13.00 -0.66
CA ARG A 400 -4.56 13.50 -1.17
C ARG A 400 -3.84 14.40 -0.17
N GLU A 401 -4.59 15.24 0.54
CA GLU A 401 -4.09 16.11 1.60
C GLU A 401 -3.31 15.34 2.68
N MET A 402 -3.80 14.16 3.07
CA MET A 402 -3.14 13.32 4.06
C MET A 402 -1.79 12.79 3.55
N TRP A 403 -1.75 12.29 2.31
CA TRP A 403 -0.52 11.77 1.72
C TRP A 403 0.51 12.86 1.44
N ASP A 404 0.09 14.04 0.98
CA ASP A 404 0.98 15.20 0.82
C ASP A 404 1.61 15.58 2.17
N ARG A 405 0.85 15.51 3.26
CA ARG A 405 1.37 15.75 4.61
C ARG A 405 2.38 14.70 5.06
N VAL A 406 2.16 13.42 4.71
CA VAL A 406 3.08 12.32 4.98
C VAL A 406 4.39 12.52 4.20
N GLU A 407 4.32 12.84 2.91
CA GLU A 407 5.49 13.12 2.09
C GLU A 407 6.30 14.30 2.65
N GLN A 408 5.64 15.39 3.01
CA GLN A 408 6.30 16.56 3.62
C GLN A 408 7.01 16.20 4.95
N PHE A 409 6.35 15.39 5.78
CA PHE A 409 6.92 14.93 7.05
C PHE A 409 8.16 14.07 6.81
N LEU A 410 8.08 13.08 5.95
CA LEU A 410 9.21 12.20 5.65
C LEU A 410 10.35 12.94 4.92
N GLY A 411 10.01 13.88 4.04
CA GLY A 411 10.98 14.76 3.37
C GLY A 411 11.76 15.63 4.35
N SER A 412 11.09 16.19 5.36
CA SER A 412 11.72 17.08 6.35
C SER A 412 12.43 16.35 7.50
N ARG A 413 11.84 15.28 8.03
CA ARG A 413 12.36 14.55 9.21
C ARG A 413 13.35 13.45 8.84
N VAL A 414 13.14 12.76 7.71
CA VAL A 414 13.96 11.62 7.27
C VAL A 414 14.86 11.98 6.08
N GLY A 415 14.45 12.94 5.25
CA GLY A 415 15.19 13.33 4.06
C GLY A 415 15.07 12.33 2.91
N ILE A 416 13.90 11.67 2.74
CA ILE A 416 13.72 10.58 1.76
C ILE A 416 14.20 10.95 0.34
N THR A 417 13.93 12.16 -0.15
CA THR A 417 14.43 12.63 -1.45
C THR A 417 15.94 12.90 -1.46
N ARG A 418 16.46 13.50 -0.39
CA ARG A 418 17.89 13.79 -0.23
C ARG A 418 18.71 12.49 -0.20
N ASN A 419 18.23 11.49 0.53
CA ASN A 419 18.88 10.20 0.67
C ASN A 419 19.05 9.52 -0.71
N TRP A 420 18.09 9.69 -1.63
CA TRP A 420 18.22 9.19 -3.00
C TRP A 420 19.31 9.89 -3.80
N ILE A 421 19.47 11.21 -3.64
CA ILE A 421 20.52 11.98 -4.32
C ILE A 421 21.89 11.47 -3.86
N GLU A 422 22.10 11.36 -2.54
CA GLU A 422 23.34 10.87 -1.94
C GLU A 422 23.61 9.40 -2.34
N HIS A 423 22.58 8.54 -2.31
CA HIS A 423 22.72 7.14 -2.68
C HIS A 423 23.13 6.94 -4.14
N ARG A 424 22.56 7.73 -5.07
CA ARG A 424 22.93 7.67 -6.49
C ARG A 424 24.32 8.22 -6.78
N GLN A 425 24.77 9.21 -6.01
CA GLN A 425 26.13 9.75 -6.11
C GLN A 425 27.17 8.73 -5.64
N ALA A 426 26.90 8.01 -4.54
CA ALA A 426 27.79 6.97 -4.03
C ALA A 426 27.96 5.78 -5.01
N GLU A 427 26.92 5.45 -5.78
CA GLU A 427 26.95 4.37 -6.78
C GLU A 427 27.54 4.82 -8.14
N SER A 428 27.70 6.12 -8.37
CA SER A 428 28.33 6.62 -9.60
C SER A 428 29.85 6.63 -9.39
N PRO A 429 30.66 5.95 -10.24
CA PRO A 429 32.10 6.00 -10.08
C PRO A 429 32.55 7.46 -10.19
N VAL A 430 33.29 7.93 -9.18
CA VAL A 430 33.98 9.22 -9.24
C VAL A 430 34.94 9.14 -10.42
N SER A 431 34.53 9.67 -11.57
CA SER A 431 35.51 10.07 -12.57
C SER A 431 36.26 11.25 -11.95
N GLU A 432 37.44 11.00 -11.40
CA GLU A 432 38.44 12.03 -11.17
C GLU A 432 38.77 12.67 -12.53
N VAL A 433 37.95 13.62 -12.95
CA VAL A 433 38.39 14.63 -13.90
C VAL A 433 39.14 15.64 -13.03
N ALA A 434 40.44 15.41 -12.89
CA ALA A 434 41.36 16.45 -12.44
C ALA A 434 41.04 17.73 -13.23
N PRO A 435 40.99 18.93 -12.61
CA PRO A 435 40.69 20.15 -13.32
C PRO A 435 41.79 20.41 -14.35
N THR A 436 41.55 20.02 -15.59
CA THR A 436 42.37 20.43 -16.72
C THR A 436 42.26 21.95 -16.81
N LYS A 437 43.39 22.64 -16.59
CA LYS A 437 43.52 24.08 -16.79
C LYS A 437 42.86 24.45 -18.12
N PRO A 438 42.08 25.55 -18.19
CA PRO A 438 41.49 25.97 -19.44
C PRO A 438 42.62 26.25 -20.45
N GLN A 439 42.70 25.43 -21.50
CA GLN A 439 43.53 25.75 -22.66
C GLN A 439 42.85 26.92 -23.37
N ILE A 440 43.51 28.08 -23.34
CA ILE A 440 43.17 29.22 -24.17
C ILE A 440 43.44 28.81 -25.61
N VAL A 441 42.38 28.53 -26.36
CA VAL A 441 42.46 28.32 -27.81
C VAL A 441 42.62 29.70 -28.45
N HIS A 442 43.83 30.01 -28.92
CA HIS A 442 44.04 31.16 -29.79
C HIS A 442 43.39 30.88 -31.16
N ILE A 443 42.22 31.46 -31.38
CA ILE A 443 41.59 31.50 -32.70
C ILE A 443 42.39 32.48 -33.57
N ARG A 444 43.07 31.98 -34.61
CA ARG A 444 43.62 32.83 -35.68
C ARG A 444 42.47 33.25 -36.61
N PRO A 445 42.43 34.51 -37.09
CA PRO A 445 41.43 34.93 -38.07
C PRO A 445 41.66 34.23 -39.43
N PRO A 446 40.59 33.94 -40.18
CA PRO A 446 40.68 33.26 -41.47
C PRO A 446 41.30 34.17 -42.54
N ASN A 447 42.10 33.57 -43.44
CA ASN A 447 42.69 34.24 -44.60
C ASN A 447 41.61 34.60 -45.63
N SER A 448 41.85 35.71 -46.34
CA SER A 448 40.93 36.39 -47.27
C SER A 448 40.61 35.65 -48.58
N ASN A 449 40.79 34.33 -48.67
CA ASN A 449 40.62 33.58 -49.92
C ASN A 449 39.42 32.60 -49.95
N ASP A 450 38.65 32.47 -48.88
CA ASP A 450 37.49 31.55 -48.83
C ASP A 450 36.12 32.24 -48.99
N LEU A 451 36.10 33.53 -49.35
CA LEU A 451 34.88 34.32 -49.55
C LEU A 451 34.48 34.43 -51.03
N GLU A 452 34.45 33.33 -51.77
CA GLU A 452 33.87 33.33 -53.11
C GLU A 452 33.43 31.90 -53.51
N LYS A 453 32.31 31.43 -52.93
CA LYS A 453 31.54 30.29 -53.46
C LYS A 453 30.19 30.12 -52.75
N CYS A 454 29.39 31.18 -52.71
CA CYS A 454 27.96 31.08 -52.42
C CYS A 454 27.20 32.11 -53.27
N SER A 455 26.99 31.79 -54.55
CA SER A 455 26.10 32.53 -55.45
C SER A 455 25.26 31.56 -56.28
N GLY A 456 23.94 31.60 -56.11
CA GLY A 456 22.92 30.91 -56.90
C GLY A 456 22.56 29.52 -56.35
N PHE A 457 21.32 29.14 -56.09
CA PHE A 457 20.04 29.58 -56.64
C PHE A 457 18.91 29.39 -55.60
N TYR A 458 17.86 30.16 -55.84
CA TYR A 458 16.58 30.36 -55.15
C TYR A 458 15.87 29.10 -54.61
#